data_AF-A0A6D2L1R9-F1
#
_entry.id   AF-A0A6D2L1R9-F1
#
_cell.length_a   1.000
_cell.length_b   1.000
_cell.length_c   1.000
_cell.angle_alpha   90.00
_cell.angle_beta   90.00
_cell.angle_gamma   90.00
#
_symmetry.space_group_name_H-M   'P 1'
#
loop_
_entity.id
_entity.type
_entity.pdbx_description
1 polymer ?
#
loop_
_entity_poly.entity_id
_entity_poly.type
_entity_poly.pdbx_seq_one_letter_code
_entity_poly.pdbx_strand_id
1 'polypeptide(L)'
;MSHRNLVPLLGYCRREKELLLVYDYMPNGSLDKYLHNNPEVTLDWKQRFKVIKGVASALFFLHEEWEQVVIHRDIKASNVLLDAELNGRLGDFGLARLCGHGSDPLTTHVAGTWGYLAPDHIRTGRPRPHRCFCVWGAPT
;
A
#
# COMPACT_ATOMS: atom_id res chain seq x y z
N MET A 1 -5.54 10.46 8.88
CA MET A 1 -5.15 9.95 7.54
C MET A 1 -6.41 9.46 6.85
N SER A 2 -6.95 10.24 5.90
CA SER A 2 -8.15 9.87 5.14
C SER A 2 -7.99 10.32 3.71
N HIS A 3 -8.15 9.41 2.77
CA HIS A 3 -8.07 9.67 1.33
C HIS A 3 -8.89 8.60 0.59
N ARG A 4 -9.55 8.98 -0.50
CA ARG A 4 -10.51 8.12 -1.22
C ARG A 4 -9.90 6.81 -1.75
N ASN A 5 -8.59 6.79 -2.00
CA ASN A 5 -7.84 5.61 -2.44
C ASN A 5 -7.05 4.92 -1.31
N LEU A 6 -7.40 5.20 -0.06
CA LEU A 6 -6.98 4.41 1.09
C LEU A 6 -8.17 3.59 1.57
N VAL A 7 -7.91 2.40 2.10
CA VAL A 7 -8.95 1.61 2.79
C VAL A 7 -9.28 2.32 4.10
N PRO A 8 -10.52 2.79 4.30
CA PRO A 8 -10.90 3.52 5.51
C PRO A 8 -10.77 2.64 6.75
N LEU A 9 -9.99 3.08 7.73
CA LEU A 9 -9.98 2.50 9.08
C LEU A 9 -11.15 3.11 9.87
N LEU A 10 -12.12 2.27 10.22
CA LEU A 10 -13.31 2.65 10.98
C LEU A 10 -13.02 2.72 12.48
N GLY A 11 -12.11 1.88 12.96
CA GLY A 11 -11.75 1.84 14.37
C GLY A 11 -10.73 0.76 14.68
N TYR A 12 -10.39 0.66 15.96
CA TYR A 12 -9.51 -0.36 16.48
C TYR A 12 -10.00 -0.83 17.85
N CYS A 13 -9.65 -2.06 18.21
CA CYS A 13 -9.86 -2.60 19.55
C CYS A 13 -8.52 -3.12 20.06
N ARG A 14 -8.15 -2.71 21.28
CA ARG A 14 -6.94 -3.19 21.94
C ARG A 14 -7.33 -3.91 23.22
N ARG A 15 -6.97 -5.20 23.31
CA ARG A 15 -7.15 -6.02 24.51
C ARG A 15 -5.85 -6.72 24.83
N GLU A 16 -5.29 -6.43 26.00
CA GLU A 16 -4.00 -6.97 26.44
C GLU A 16 -2.89 -6.85 25.36
N LYS A 17 -2.53 -7.97 24.73
CA LYS A 17 -1.51 -8.10 23.69
C LYS A 17 -2.07 -8.13 22.26
N GLU A 18 -3.39 -8.05 22.11
CA GLU A 18 -4.07 -8.09 20.83
C GLU A 18 -4.48 -6.69 20.37
N LEU A 19 -4.22 -6.40 19.09
CA LEU A 19 -4.69 -5.22 18.38
C LEU A 19 -5.51 -5.68 17.19
N LEU A 20 -6.79 -5.34 17.19
CA LEU A 20 -7.73 -5.60 16.11
C LEU A 20 -8.01 -4.29 15.38
N LEU A 21 -7.99 -4.31 14.06
CA LEU A 21 -8.27 -3.16 13.21
C LEU A 21 -9.53 -3.43 12.39
N VAL A 22 -10.45 -2.47 12.37
CA VAL A 22 -11.73 -2.56 11.68
C VAL A 22 -11.70 -1.62 10.49
N TYR A 23 -11.86 -2.17 9.29
CA TYR A 23 -11.85 -1.44 8.03
C TYR A 23 -13.19 -1.54 7.31
N ASP A 24 -13.47 -0.60 6.40
CA ASP A 24 -14.54 -0.79 5.43
C ASP A 24 -14.28 -2.04 4.58
N TYR A 25 -15.34 -2.80 4.32
CA TYR A 25 -15.27 -4.01 3.52
C TYR A 25 -15.12 -3.70 2.02
N MET A 26 -14.22 -4.41 1.36
CA MET A 26 -13.93 -4.28 -0.07
C MET A 26 -14.48 -5.50 -0.82
N PRO A 27 -15.66 -5.39 -1.47
CA PRO A 27 -16.40 -6.55 -1.97
C PRO A 27 -15.70 -7.28 -3.11
N ASN A 28 -14.86 -6.60 -3.88
CA ASN A 28 -14.11 -7.21 -4.97
C ASN A 28 -12.75 -7.77 -4.51
N GLY A 29 -12.44 -7.70 -3.21
CA GLY A 29 -11.21 -8.25 -2.67
C GLY A 29 -9.95 -7.56 -3.19
N SER A 30 -8.84 -8.31 -3.24
CA SER A 30 -7.51 -7.80 -3.59
C SER A 30 -7.22 -7.90 -5.09
N LEU A 31 -6.36 -7.00 -5.59
CA LEU A 31 -6.02 -6.87 -7.01
C LEU A 31 -5.27 -8.09 -7.56
N ASP A 32 -4.48 -8.77 -6.73
CA ASP A 32 -3.73 -9.97 -7.11
C ASP A 32 -4.63 -11.09 -7.66
N LYS A 33 -5.88 -11.19 -7.19
CA LYS A 33 -6.90 -12.12 -7.72
C LYS A 33 -7.22 -11.91 -9.19
N TYR A 34 -6.98 -10.71 -9.71
CA TYR A 34 -7.26 -10.34 -11.12
C TYR A 34 -6.00 -10.34 -11.99
N LEU A 35 -4.82 -10.52 -11.39
CA LEU A 35 -3.53 -10.44 -12.08
C LEU A 35 -2.79 -11.78 -12.13
N HIS A 36 -2.95 -12.62 -11.10
CA HIS A 36 -2.17 -13.85 -10.92
C HIS A 36 -3.06 -15.10 -10.88
N ASN A 37 -2.43 -16.29 -10.95
CA ASN A 37 -3.06 -17.60 -10.78
C ASN A 37 -4.20 -17.94 -11.74
N ASN A 38 -4.06 -17.63 -13.03
CA ASN A 38 -5.08 -17.88 -14.07
C ASN A 38 -6.47 -17.38 -13.63
N PRO A 39 -6.63 -16.05 -13.53
CA PRO A 39 -7.85 -15.46 -13.01
C PRO A 39 -9.05 -15.82 -13.89
N GLU A 40 -10.17 -16.22 -13.28
CA GLU A 40 -11.44 -16.45 -13.98
C GLU A 40 -11.99 -15.14 -14.59
N VAL A 41 -11.68 -14.00 -13.96
CA VAL A 41 -12.08 -12.66 -14.40
C VAL A 41 -10.86 -11.74 -14.37
N THR A 42 -10.57 -11.10 -15.50
CA THR A 42 -9.48 -10.12 -15.63
C THR A 42 -10.00 -8.70 -15.73
N LEU A 43 -9.27 -7.74 -15.17
CA LEU A 43 -9.53 -6.32 -15.41
C LEU A 43 -9.09 -5.91 -16.83
N ASP A 44 -9.93 -5.13 -17.50
CA ASP A 44 -9.58 -4.46 -18.76
C ASP A 44 -8.54 -3.36 -18.54
N TRP A 45 -7.98 -2.82 -19.63
CA TRP A 45 -6.94 -1.80 -19.54
C TRP A 45 -7.40 -0.51 -18.86
N LYS A 46 -8.65 -0.09 -19.09
CA LYS A 46 -9.22 1.13 -18.51
C LYS A 46 -9.37 0.98 -16.99
N GLN A 47 -9.81 -0.19 -16.54
CA GLN A 47 -9.91 -0.56 -15.13
C GLN A 47 -8.52 -0.61 -14.48
N ARG A 48 -7.54 -1.27 -15.11
CA ARG A 48 -6.15 -1.30 -14.62
C ARG A 48 -5.58 0.11 -14.46
N PHE A 49 -5.78 0.97 -15.45
CA PHE A 49 -5.33 2.36 -15.39
C PHE A 49 -6.02 3.14 -14.25
N LYS A 50 -7.31 2.91 -14.02
CA LYS A 50 -8.06 3.50 -12.89
C LYS A 50 -7.45 3.08 -11.54
N VAL A 51 -7.10 1.81 -11.39
CA VAL A 51 -6.45 1.26 -10.20
C VAL A 51 -5.07 1.90 -10.00
N ILE A 52 -4.23 1.95 -11.04
CA ILE A 52 -2.89 2.57 -11.00
C ILE A 52 -3.00 4.03 -10.57
N LYS A 53 -3.91 4.80 -11.19
CA LYS A 53 -4.14 6.20 -10.84
C LYS A 53 -4.56 6.36 -9.38
N GLY A 54 -5.44 5.49 -8.89
CA GLY A 54 -5.87 5.49 -7.49
C GLY A 54 -4.72 5.24 -6.52
N VAL A 55 -3.92 4.21 -6.77
CA VAL A 55 -2.75 3.89 -5.94
C VAL A 55 -1.72 5.03 -5.97
N ALA A 56 -1.45 5.61 -7.13
CA ALA A 56 -0.55 6.76 -7.24
C ALA A 56 -1.07 7.97 -6.45
N SER A 57 -2.38 8.25 -6.50
CA SER A 57 -3.02 9.31 -5.70
C SER A 57 -2.88 9.06 -4.20
N ALA A 58 -3.09 7.83 -3.75
CA ALA A 58 -2.88 7.45 -2.35
C ALA A 58 -1.43 7.65 -1.90
N LEU A 59 -0.46 7.20 -2.70
CA LEU A 59 0.95 7.35 -2.37
C LEU A 59 1.38 8.82 -2.35
N PHE A 60 0.89 9.62 -3.28
CA PHE A 60 1.15 11.06 -3.29
C PHE A 60 0.63 11.72 -2.01
N PHE A 61 -0.63 11.44 -1.63
CA PHE A 61 -1.21 11.94 -0.38
C PHE A 61 -0.37 11.55 0.85
N LEU A 62 0.06 10.29 0.93
CA LEU A 62 0.85 9.78 2.05
C LEU A 62 2.23 10.41 2.16
N HIS A 63 2.84 10.80 1.03
CA HIS A 63 4.21 11.32 1.01
C HIS A 63 4.28 12.84 1.11
N GLU A 64 3.30 13.56 0.56
CA GLU A 64 3.42 15.01 0.32
C GLU A 64 2.29 15.83 0.96
N GLU A 65 1.08 15.27 1.11
CA GLU A 65 -0.10 16.06 1.56
C GLU A 65 -0.49 15.82 3.03
N TRP A 66 -0.11 14.68 3.61
CA TRP A 66 -0.40 14.37 5.01
C TRP A 66 0.56 15.09 5.97
N GLU A 67 0.16 15.31 7.23
CA GLU A 67 0.93 16.02 8.26
C GLU A 67 2.36 15.46 8.47
N GLN A 68 2.53 14.15 8.26
CA GLN A 68 3.80 13.45 8.31
C GLN A 68 3.97 12.60 7.06
N VAL A 69 5.22 12.42 6.63
CA VAL A 69 5.55 11.51 5.53
C VAL A 69 5.29 10.08 5.99
N VAL A 70 4.38 9.39 5.31
CA VAL A 70 4.03 8.00 5.61
C VAL A 70 4.60 7.09 4.55
N ILE A 71 5.58 6.27 4.96
CA ILE A 71 6.17 5.26 4.09
C ILE A 71 5.48 3.92 4.32
N HIS A 72 4.73 3.44 3.34
CA HIS A 72 3.92 2.21 3.43
C HIS A 72 4.76 0.94 3.65
N ARG A 73 5.87 0.81 2.92
CA ARG A 73 6.84 -0.32 2.93
C ARG A 73 6.33 -1.70 2.45
N ASP A 74 5.02 -1.88 2.26
CA ASP A 74 4.49 -3.15 1.69
C ASP A 74 3.51 -2.91 0.53
N ILE A 75 3.98 -2.28 -0.55
CA ILE A 75 3.14 -2.00 -1.72
C ILE A 75 3.23 -3.21 -2.66
N LYS A 76 2.12 -3.93 -2.81
CA LYS A 76 1.97 -5.11 -3.66
C LYS A 76 0.49 -5.28 -4.05
N ALA A 77 0.22 -6.09 -5.07
CA ALA A 77 -1.15 -6.29 -5.57
C ALA A 77 -2.12 -6.83 -4.50
N SER A 78 -1.66 -7.69 -3.59
CA SER A 78 -2.48 -8.22 -2.49
C SER A 78 -2.86 -7.17 -1.43
N ASN A 79 -2.14 -6.04 -1.36
CA ASN A 79 -2.44 -4.92 -0.46
C ASN A 79 -3.23 -3.80 -1.15
N VAL A 80 -3.60 -3.97 -2.43
CA VAL A 80 -4.53 -3.09 -3.14
C VAL A 80 -5.88 -3.77 -3.21
N LEU A 81 -6.85 -3.23 -2.46
CA LEU A 81 -8.22 -3.74 -2.44
C LEU A 81 -9.10 -2.98 -3.44
N LEU A 82 -10.16 -3.63 -3.91
CA LEU A 82 -11.10 -3.11 -4.88
C LEU A 82 -12.47 -2.91 -4.23
N ASP A 83 -12.98 -1.67 -4.29
CA ASP A 83 -14.35 -1.36 -3.87
C ASP A 83 -15.39 -1.84 -4.88
N ALA A 84 -16.67 -1.58 -4.60
CA ALA A 84 -17.80 -2.02 -5.43
C ALA A 84 -17.71 -1.54 -6.90
N GLU A 85 -17.10 -0.38 -7.17
CA GLU A 85 -16.92 0.16 -8.53
C GLU A 85 -15.52 -0.13 -9.12
N LEU A 86 -14.83 -1.14 -8.58
CA LEU A 86 -13.48 -1.56 -8.98
C LEU A 86 -12.45 -0.42 -8.93
N ASN A 87 -12.58 0.50 -7.96
CA ASN A 87 -11.52 1.46 -7.67
C ASN A 87 -10.46 0.83 -6.75
N GLY A 88 -9.19 1.07 -7.06
CA GLY A 88 -8.07 0.67 -6.22
C GLY A 88 -7.97 1.48 -4.93
N ARG A 89 -7.87 0.79 -3.80
CA ARG A 89 -7.66 1.33 -2.46
C ARG A 89 -6.46 0.65 -1.80
N LEU A 90 -5.46 1.43 -1.44
CA LEU A 90 -4.28 0.92 -0.74
C LEU A 90 -4.62 0.63 0.72
N GLY A 91 -4.34 -0.59 1.16
CA GLY A 91 -4.55 -1.07 2.52
C GLY A 91 -3.28 -1.72 3.09
N ASP A 92 -3.42 -2.28 4.29
CA ASP A 92 -2.34 -2.90 5.07
C ASP A 92 -1.15 -1.98 5.40
N PHE A 93 -1.38 -1.16 6.42
CA PHE A 93 -0.37 -0.25 6.97
C PHE A 93 0.43 -0.89 8.11
N GLY A 94 0.42 -2.22 8.29
CA GLY A 94 1.09 -2.90 9.40
C GLY A 94 2.61 -2.67 9.43
N LEU A 95 3.20 -2.43 8.24
CA LEU A 95 4.61 -2.08 8.10
C LEU A 95 4.85 -0.58 7.91
N ALA A 96 3.84 0.28 7.95
CA ALA A 96 4.04 1.70 7.67
C ALA A 96 4.95 2.39 8.70
N ARG A 97 5.61 3.48 8.28
CA ARG A 97 6.47 4.32 9.14
C ARG A 97 6.20 5.80 8.90
N LEU A 98 6.22 6.57 9.98
CA LEU A 98 6.07 8.02 9.97
C LEU A 98 7.45 8.66 9.98
N CYS A 99 7.65 9.70 9.17
CA CYS A 99 8.87 10.49 9.09
C CYS A 99 8.50 11.98 9.03
N GLY A 100 9.35 12.84 9.61
CA GLY A 100 9.20 14.29 9.46
C GLY A 100 9.53 14.73 8.03
N HIS A 101 8.86 15.77 7.54
CA HIS A 101 9.19 16.40 6.27
C HIS A 101 10.64 16.93 6.31
N GLY A 102 11.47 16.51 5.36
CA GLY A 102 12.90 16.86 5.33
C GLY A 102 13.79 16.09 6.32
N SER A 103 13.24 15.17 7.11
CA SER A 103 14.02 14.27 7.97
C SER A 103 14.33 12.97 7.25
N ASP A 104 15.59 12.54 7.28
CA ASP A 104 15.99 11.28 6.68
C ASP A 104 15.35 10.11 7.47
N PRO A 105 14.63 9.17 6.82
CA PRO A 105 14.04 8.03 7.50
C PRO A 105 15.10 7.30 8.31
N LEU A 106 14.85 7.13 9.62
CA LEU A 106 15.77 6.36 10.48
C LEU A 106 16.00 4.97 9.89
N THR A 107 17.22 4.48 10.03
CA THR A 107 17.56 3.10 9.69
C THR A 107 16.67 2.16 10.50
N THR A 108 15.90 1.31 9.82
CA THR A 108 15.03 0.33 10.47
C THR A 108 15.44 -1.08 10.05
N HIS A 109 15.01 -2.10 10.79
CA HIS A 109 15.06 -3.47 10.27
C HIS A 109 14.36 -3.53 8.91
N VAL A 110 15.01 -4.18 7.94
CA VAL A 110 14.47 -4.39 6.59
C VAL A 110 13.12 -5.09 6.73
N ALA A 111 12.08 -4.46 6.21
CA ALA A 111 10.71 -4.96 6.28
C ALA A 111 9.97 -4.64 4.97
N GLY A 112 9.15 -5.59 4.52
CA GLY A 112 8.39 -5.56 3.27
C GLY A 112 8.48 -6.90 2.55
N THR A 113 7.69 -7.07 1.50
CA THR A 113 7.65 -8.34 0.75
C THR A 113 8.86 -8.46 -0.18
N TRP A 114 9.58 -9.59 -0.09
CA TRP A 114 10.70 -9.91 -1.01
C TRP A 114 10.24 -9.87 -2.47
N GLY A 115 11.09 -9.35 -3.37
CA GLY A 115 10.70 -9.02 -4.75
C GLY A 115 10.07 -7.63 -4.91
N TYR A 116 9.45 -7.11 -3.85
CA TYR A 116 8.83 -5.77 -3.82
C TYR A 116 9.68 -4.72 -3.06
N LEU A 117 10.90 -5.09 -2.65
CA LEU A 117 11.81 -4.19 -1.95
C LEU A 117 12.75 -3.48 -2.93
N ALA A 118 12.89 -2.17 -2.78
CA ALA A 118 13.92 -1.42 -3.50
C ALA A 118 15.33 -1.94 -3.11
N PRO A 119 16.26 -2.11 -4.07
CA PRO A 119 17.60 -2.67 -3.80
C PRO A 119 18.38 -1.92 -2.70
N ASP A 120 18.26 -0.59 -2.66
CA ASP A 120 18.88 0.24 -1.62
C ASP A 120 18.27 0.01 -0.24
N HIS A 121 16.97 -0.27 -0.15
CA HIS A 121 16.32 -0.59 1.12
C HIS A 121 16.85 -1.92 1.68
N ILE A 122 17.07 -2.92 0.83
CA ILE A 122 17.68 -4.21 1.20
C ILE A 122 19.10 -3.99 1.75
N ARG A 123 19.88 -3.11 1.08
CA ARG A 123 21.28 -2.85 1.45
C ARG A 123 21.45 -1.96 2.68
N THR A 124 20.57 -0.99 2.87
CA THR A 124 20.78 0.09 3.86
C THR A 124 19.78 0.08 5.01
N GLY A 125 18.69 -0.69 4.93
CA GLY A 125 17.60 -0.63 5.92
C GLY A 125 16.85 0.71 5.93
N ARG A 126 17.11 1.61 4.97
CA ARG A 126 16.47 2.93 4.86
C ARG A 126 15.35 2.91 3.81
N PRO A 127 14.08 3.01 4.21
CA PRO A 127 12.96 3.17 3.29
C PRO A 127 12.91 4.61 2.75
N ARG A 128 12.66 4.83 1.45
CA ARG A 128 12.52 6.20 0.89
C ARG A 128 11.16 6.39 0.19
N PRO A 129 10.47 7.53 0.41
CA PRO A 129 9.14 7.78 -0.14
C PRO A 129 9.14 7.77 -1.68
N HIS A 130 10.09 8.44 -2.32
CA HIS A 130 10.15 8.57 -3.80
C HIS A 130 10.44 7.27 -4.57
N ARG A 131 10.79 6.16 -3.90
CA ARG A 131 11.11 4.88 -4.56
C ARG A 131 10.04 3.81 -4.41
N CYS A 132 8.90 4.14 -3.77
CA CYS A 132 7.73 3.27 -3.71
C CYS A 132 7.14 2.93 -5.09
N PHE A 133 7.49 3.69 -6.14
CA PHE A 133 7.02 3.49 -7.51
C PHE A 133 7.71 2.35 -8.28
N CYS A 134 8.93 1.94 -7.89
CA CYS A 134 9.74 0.99 -8.66
C CYS A 134 9.26 -0.48 -8.59
N VAL A 135 8.13 -0.75 -7.95
CA VAL A 135 7.79 -2.07 -7.44
C VAL A 135 6.68 -2.78 -8.23
N TRP A 136 6.10 -2.10 -9.23
CA TRP A 136 4.96 -2.61 -9.99
C TRP A 136 5.28 -3.71 -11.01
N GLY A 137 6.56 -3.99 -11.26
CA GLY A 137 7.03 -4.97 -12.26
C GLY A 137 7.70 -6.22 -11.68
N ALA A 138 7.61 -6.46 -10.38
CA ALA A 138 8.22 -7.63 -9.76
C ALA A 138 7.52 -8.91 -10.24
N PRO A 139 8.24 -9.90 -10.78
CA PRO A 139 7.66 -11.15 -11.22
C PRO A 139 7.25 -11.98 -9.99
N THR A 140 6.00 -12.42 -10.00
CA THR A 140 5.56 -13.68 -9.37
C THR A 140 4.88 -14.51 -10.43
#